data_AF-A0A9W6T6Q0-F1
#
_entry.id   AF-A0A9W6T6Q0-F1
#
_cell.length_a   1.000
_cell.length_b   1.000
_cell.length_c   1.000
_cell.angle_alpha   90.00
_cell.angle_beta   90.00
_cell.angle_gamma   90.00
#
_symmetry.space_group_name_H-M   'P 1'
#
loop_
_entity.id
_entity.type
_entity.pdbx_description
1 polymer ?
#
loop_
_entity_poly.entity_id
_entity_poly.type
_entity_poly.pdbx_seq_one_letter_code
_entity_poly.pdbx_strand_id
1 'polypeptide(L)'
;MFKEILDNIKNLASFVLSPVWVQTFAMTFLGEWGDRSQIAIIAMAAGSDYWLVILGGLVGHGLCTGLAVLGGQFLATKISMRTVTLGGATAFFLFSLLYFYSAYYDLGA
;
A
#
# COMPACT_ATOMS: atom_id res chain seq x y z
N MET A 1 -20.16 32.13 17.30
CA MET A 1 -20.80 31.51 16.11
C MET A 1 -19.89 31.39 14.89
N PHE A 2 -19.72 32.38 13.98
CA PHE A 2 -18.94 32.14 12.75
C PHE A 2 -17.43 31.88 12.99
N LYS A 3 -16.77 32.70 13.82
CA LYS A 3 -15.36 32.48 14.22
C LYS A 3 -15.16 31.13 14.92
N GLU A 4 -16.11 30.75 15.75
CA GLU A 4 -16.12 29.50 16.49
C GLU A 4 -16.30 28.28 15.57
N ILE A 5 -17.14 28.39 14.53
CA ILE A 5 -17.23 27.38 13.47
C ILE A 5 -15.90 27.26 12.71
N LEU A 6 -15.28 28.39 12.36
CA LEU A 6 -13.98 28.39 11.68
C LEU A 6 -12.87 27.76 12.53
N ASP A 7 -12.84 28.04 13.82
CA ASP A 7 -11.84 27.47 14.72
C ASP A 7 -12.05 25.96 14.89
N ASN A 8 -13.30 25.50 14.97
CA ASN A 8 -13.62 24.07 14.95
C ASN A 8 -13.20 23.39 13.64
N ILE A 9 -13.42 24.02 12.49
CA ILE A 9 -12.96 23.50 11.18
C ILE A 9 -11.44 23.43 11.12
N LYS A 10 -10.72 24.44 11.63
CA LYS A 10 -9.25 24.43 11.69
C LYS A 10 -8.72 23.33 12.59
N ASN A 11 -9.38 23.10 13.73
CA ASN A 11 -9.01 22.02 14.65
C ASN A 11 -9.24 20.65 14.00
N LEU A 12 -10.37 20.46 13.31
CA LEU A 12 -10.64 19.24 12.56
C LEU A 12 -9.64 19.04 11.42
N ALA A 13 -9.35 20.09 10.65
CA ALA A 13 -8.38 20.05 9.57
C ALA A 13 -6.96 19.75 10.08
N SER A 14 -6.55 20.34 11.20
CA SER A 14 -5.26 20.05 11.85
C SER A 14 -5.15 18.60 12.33
N PHE A 15 -6.26 18.00 12.75
CA PHE A 15 -6.31 16.60 13.18
C PHE A 15 -6.25 15.65 11.97
N VAL A 16 -7.10 15.88 10.97
CA VAL A 16 -7.19 15.05 9.76
C VAL A 16 -5.95 15.19 8.88
N LEU A 17 -5.43 16.40 8.71
CA LEU A 17 -4.25 16.70 7.89
C LEU A 17 -2.98 16.81 8.74
N SER A 18 -2.89 16.02 9.81
CA SER A 18 -1.65 15.93 10.57
C SER A 18 -0.49 15.47 9.66
N PRO A 19 0.76 15.92 9.91
CA PRO A 19 1.90 15.55 9.05
C PRO A 19 2.07 14.04 8.88
N VAL A 20 1.82 13.27 9.95
CA VAL A 20 1.91 11.80 9.93
C VAL A 20 0.83 11.21 9.01
N TRP A 21 -0.41 11.69 9.10
CA TRP A 21 -1.49 11.23 8.23
C TRP A 21 -1.18 11.50 6.76
N VAL A 22 -0.75 12.72 6.44
CA VAL A 22 -0.41 13.12 5.07
C VAL A 22 0.76 12.29 4.54
N GLN A 23 1.80 12.06 5.36
CA GLN A 23 2.95 11.26 4.95
C GLN A 23 2.56 9.80 4.68
N THR A 24 1.82 9.16 5.59
CA THR A 24 1.37 7.77 5.41
C THR A 24 0.43 7.65 4.21
N PHE A 25 -0.54 8.56 4.07
CA PHE A 25 -1.44 8.59 2.92
C PHE A 25 -0.66 8.72 1.62
N ALA A 26 0.23 9.71 1.51
CA ALA A 26 1.01 9.94 0.29
C ALA A 26 1.92 8.76 -0.06
N MET A 27 2.61 8.18 0.93
CA MET A 27 3.50 7.02 0.70
C MET A 27 2.71 5.80 0.23
N THR A 28 1.59 5.48 0.87
CA THR A 28 0.77 4.33 0.47
C THR A 28 0.06 4.58 -0.86
N PHE A 29 -0.49 5.77 -1.06
CA PHE A 29 -1.20 6.12 -2.29
C PHE A 29 -0.29 6.07 -3.51
N LEU A 30 0.89 6.67 -3.43
CA LEU A 30 1.86 6.62 -4.52
C LEU A 30 2.48 5.23 -4.68
N GLY A 31 2.69 4.50 -3.58
CA GLY A 31 3.22 3.14 -3.62
C GLY A 31 2.27 2.13 -4.27
N GLU A 32 0.96 2.30 -4.06
CA GLU A 32 -0.09 1.45 -4.62
C GLU A 32 -0.68 2.02 -5.93
N TRP A 33 -0.13 3.12 -6.44
CA TRP A 33 -0.67 3.74 -7.65
C TRP A 33 -0.43 2.82 -8.87
N GLY A 34 -1.52 2.37 -9.50
CA GLY A 34 -1.44 1.50 -10.66
C GLY A 34 -1.09 0.05 -10.32
N ASP A 35 -1.34 -0.40 -9.09
CA ASP A 35 -1.15 -1.79 -8.72
C ASP A 35 -1.99 -2.75 -9.60
N ARG A 36 -1.49 -3.98 -9.77
CA ARG A 36 -2.13 -5.03 -10.56
C ARG A 36 -3.54 -5.35 -10.07
N SER A 37 -3.80 -5.21 -8.76
CA SER A 37 -5.14 -5.39 -8.21
C SER A 37 -6.15 -4.39 -8.78
N GLN A 38 -5.73 -3.16 -9.12
CA GLN A 38 -6.60 -2.15 -9.73
C GLN A 38 -7.02 -2.55 -11.15
N ILE A 39 -6.06 -3.06 -11.95
CA ILE A 39 -6.34 -3.58 -13.30
C ILE A 39 -7.28 -4.80 -13.22
N ALA A 40 -7.07 -5.69 -12.24
CA ALA A 40 -7.94 -6.83 -12.01
C ALA A 40 -9.38 -6.42 -11.65
N ILE A 41 -9.56 -5.39 -10.81
CA ILE A 41 -10.87 -4.84 -10.47
C ILE A 41 -11.56 -4.28 -11.71
N ILE A 42 -10.85 -3.52 -12.55
CA ILE A 42 -11.40 -2.98 -13.80
C ILE A 42 -11.83 -4.11 -14.74
N ALA A 43 -11.01 -5.16 -14.88
CA ALA A 43 -11.33 -6.31 -15.71
C ALA A 43 -12.56 -7.07 -15.20
N MET A 44 -12.69 -7.26 -13.88
CA MET A 44 -13.86 -7.91 -13.28
C MET A 44 -15.13 -7.06 -13.41
N ALA A 45 -15.03 -5.74 -13.22
CA ALA A 45 -16.14 -4.81 -13.34
C ALA A 45 -16.68 -4.70 -14.78
N ALA A 46 -15.88 -5.07 -15.78
CA ALA A 46 -16.33 -5.11 -17.18
C ALA A 46 -17.34 -6.25 -17.48
N GLY A 47 -17.31 -7.34 -16.70
CA GLY A 47 -18.14 -8.53 -16.92
C GLY A 47 -19.20 -8.81 -15.86
N SER A 48 -19.25 -8.01 -14.78
CA SER A 48 -20.14 -8.22 -13.63
C SER A 48 -20.67 -6.87 -13.11
N ASP A 49 -21.58 -6.89 -12.13
CA ASP A 49 -22.12 -5.64 -11.57
C ASP A 49 -20.99 -4.83 -10.89
N TYR A 50 -20.66 -3.69 -11.50
CA TYR A 50 -19.54 -2.85 -11.07
C TYR A 50 -19.70 -2.37 -9.62
N TRP A 51 -20.92 -2.20 -9.11
CA TRP A 51 -21.13 -1.75 -7.73
C TRP A 51 -20.69 -2.82 -6.73
N LEU A 52 -21.03 -4.09 -7.00
CA LEU A 52 -20.63 -5.22 -6.15
C LEU A 52 -19.12 -5.47 -6.21
N VAL A 53 -18.51 -5.33 -7.40
CA VAL A 53 -17.06 -5.49 -7.57
C VAL A 53 -16.29 -4.41 -6.81
N ILE A 54 -16.71 -3.14 -6.93
CA ILE A 54 -16.06 -2.02 -6.22
C ILE A 54 -16.19 -2.21 -4.70
N LEU A 55 -17.37 -2.56 -4.20
CA LEU A 55 -17.57 -2.81 -2.77
C LEU A 55 -16.73 -4.00 -2.28
N GLY A 56 -16.72 -5.11 -3.03
CA GLY A 56 -15.90 -6.27 -2.71
C GLY A 56 -14.41 -5.96 -2.71
N GLY A 57 -13.93 -5.19 -3.69
CA GLY A 57 -12.55 -4.71 -3.76
C GLY A 57 -12.17 -3.81 -2.60
N LEU A 58 -13.04 -2.85 -2.23
CA LEU A 58 -12.83 -1.95 -1.11
C LEU A 58 -12.74 -2.71 0.22
N VAL A 59 -13.69 -3.63 0.47
CA VAL A 59 -13.71 -4.43 1.70
C VAL A 59 -12.50 -5.37 1.75
N GLY A 60 -12.21 -6.07 0.65
CA GLY A 60 -11.08 -6.99 0.57
C GLY A 60 -9.74 -6.29 0.79
N HIS A 61 -9.52 -5.15 0.11
CA HIS A 61 -8.33 -4.35 0.28
C HIS A 61 -8.24 -3.76 1.69
N GLY A 62 -9.34 -3.20 2.21
CA GLY A 62 -9.39 -2.67 3.58
C GLY A 62 -9.04 -3.71 4.66
N LEU A 63 -9.52 -4.94 4.51
CA LEU A 63 -9.16 -6.05 5.40
C LEU A 63 -7.68 -6.42 5.27
N CYS A 64 -7.17 -6.54 4.04
CA CYS A 64 -5.77 -6.84 3.77
C CYS A 64 -4.84 -5.79 4.40
N THR A 65 -5.10 -4.50 4.14
CA THR A 65 -4.34 -3.39 4.70
C THR A 65 -4.45 -3.33 6.22
N GLY A 66 -5.65 -3.54 6.77
CA GLY A 66 -5.86 -3.58 8.22
C GLY A 66 -5.02 -4.66 8.89
N LEU A 67 -5.01 -5.87 8.34
CA LEU A 67 -4.18 -6.97 8.82
C LEU A 67 -2.69 -6.68 8.66
N ALA A 68 -2.28 -6.10 7.53
CA ALA A 68 -0.88 -5.74 7.27
C ALA A 68 -0.37 -4.68 8.27
N VAL A 69 -1.19 -3.67 8.61
CA VAL A 69 -0.83 -2.64 9.59
C VAL A 69 -0.74 -3.22 11.00
N LEU A 70 -1.72 -4.01 11.43
CA LEU A 70 -1.70 -4.63 12.77
C LEU A 70 -0.54 -5.62 12.92
N GLY A 71 -0.32 -6.45 11.91
CA GLY A 71 0.80 -7.40 11.87
C GLY A 71 2.14 -6.69 11.79
N GLY A 72 2.25 -5.65 10.95
CA GLY A 72 3.44 -4.82 10.82
C GLY A 72 3.80 -4.08 12.10
N GLN A 73 2.79 -3.54 12.81
CA GLN A 73 2.98 -2.92 14.12
C GLN A 73 3.52 -3.93 15.13
N PHE A 74 2.95 -5.14 15.20
CA PHE A 74 3.46 -6.19 16.07
C PHE A 74 4.90 -6.56 15.71
N LEU A 75 5.19 -6.74 14.44
CA LEU A 75 6.52 -7.10 13.94
C LEU A 75 7.57 -6.02 14.22
N ALA A 76 7.21 -4.75 14.08
CA ALA A 76 8.07 -3.60 14.34
C ALA A 76 8.54 -3.54 15.80
N THR A 77 7.79 -4.13 16.74
CA THR A 77 8.23 -4.24 18.15
C THR A 77 9.26 -5.35 18.39
N LYS A 78 9.39 -6.31 17.46
CA LYS A 78 10.22 -7.51 17.61
C LYS A 78 11.45 -7.53 16.71
N ILE A 79 11.41 -6.82 15.58
CA ILE A 79 12.47 -6.85 14.57
C ILE A 79 13.15 -5.48 14.46
N SER A 80 14.49 -5.47 14.44
CA SER A 80 15.28 -4.25 14.25
C SER A 80 15.26 -3.78 12.79
N MET A 81 15.31 -2.45 12.57
CA MET A 81 15.42 -1.89 11.22
C MET A 81 16.63 -2.44 10.44
N ARG A 82 17.75 -2.72 11.12
CA ARG A 82 18.94 -3.31 10.50
C ARG A 82 18.64 -4.69 9.89
N THR A 83 17.86 -5.52 10.59
CA THR A 83 17.45 -6.84 10.09
C THR A 83 16.55 -6.70 8.86
N VAL A 84 15.61 -5.75 8.87
CA VAL A 84 14.72 -5.47 7.73
C VAL A 84 15.53 -5.01 6.52
N THR A 85 16.46 -4.07 6.70
CA THR A 85 17.31 -3.57 5.62
C THR A 85 18.20 -4.67 5.03
N LEU A 86 18.84 -5.50 5.88
CA LEU A 86 19.66 -6.62 5.42
C LEU A 86 18.82 -7.65 4.66
N GLY A 87 17.64 -8.01 5.19
CA GLY A 87 16.72 -8.94 4.52
C GLY A 87 16.27 -8.41 3.15
N GLY A 88 15.91 -7.13 3.07
CA GLY A 88 15.55 -6.47 1.82
C GLY A 88 16.70 -6.47 0.80
N ALA A 89 17.92 -6.15 1.23
CA ALA A 89 19.10 -6.17 0.38
C ALA A 89 19.39 -7.59 -0.15
N THR A 90 19.33 -8.61 0.72
CA THR A 90 19.52 -10.01 0.32
C THR A 90 18.46 -10.45 -0.69
N ALA A 91 17.19 -10.15 -0.45
CA ALA A 91 16.11 -10.45 -1.40
C ALA A 91 16.34 -9.76 -2.75
N PHE A 92 16.79 -8.50 -2.74
CA PHE A 92 17.08 -7.74 -3.96
C PHE A 92 18.19 -8.40 -4.80
N PHE A 93 19.28 -8.83 -4.17
CA PHE A 93 20.36 -9.56 -4.87
C PHE A 93 19.90 -10.92 -5.39
N LEU A 94 19.13 -11.67 -4.60
CA LEU A 94 18.60 -12.97 -5.01
C LEU A 94 17.70 -12.84 -6.25
N PHE A 95 16.72 -11.93 -6.22
CA PHE A 95 15.87 -11.69 -7.39
C PHE A 95 16.68 -11.17 -8.57
N SER A 96 17.63 -10.27 -8.36
CA SER A 96 18.50 -9.77 -9.42
C SER A 96 19.24 -10.89 -10.14
N LEU A 97 19.86 -11.83 -9.41
CA LEU A 97 20.55 -12.97 -10.01
C LEU A 97 19.58 -13.93 -10.72
N LEU A 98 18.43 -14.21 -10.12
CA LEU A 98 17.41 -15.08 -10.72
C LEU A 98 16.90 -14.53 -12.05
N TYR A 99 16.55 -13.24 -12.10
CA TYR A 99 16.09 -12.60 -13.33
C TYR A 99 17.20 -12.46 -14.36
N PHE A 100 18.44 -12.20 -13.93
CA PHE A 100 19.59 -12.17 -14.84
C PHE A 100 19.85 -13.54 -15.48
N TYR A 101 19.76 -14.62 -14.69
CA TYR A 101 19.87 -15.98 -15.18
C TYR A 101 18.73 -16.34 -16.15
N SER A 102 17.48 -16.02 -15.79
CA SER A 102 16.32 -16.21 -16.69
C SER A 102 16.55 -15.49 -18.01
N ALA A 103 16.93 -14.22 -17.98
CA ALA A 103 17.18 -13.43 -19.18
C ALA A 103 18.30 -14.03 -20.05
N TYR A 104 19.37 -14.56 -19.45
CA TYR A 104 20.45 -15.20 -20.20
C TYR A 104 20.00 -16.49 -20.91
N TYR A 105 19.19 -17.32 -20.24
CA TYR A 105 18.65 -18.55 -20.84
C TYR A 105 17.56 -18.26 -21.89
N ASP A 106 16.71 -17.27 -21.64
CA ASP A 106 15.68 -16.84 -22.58
C ASP A 106 16.27 -16.18 -23.84
N LEU A 107 17.48 -15.59 -23.76
CA LEU A 107 18.23 -15.11 -24.93
C LEU A 107 19.00 -16.22 -25.69
N GLY A 108 19.16 -17.41 -25.07
CA GLY A 108 19.93 -18.52 -25.62
C GLY A 108 19.10 -19.57 -26.37
N ALA A 109 17.77 -19.38 -26.45
CA ALA A 109 16.83 -20.19 -27.25
C ALA A 109 16.40 -19.43 -28.51
#